data_AF-A0A351KU33-F1
#
_entry.id   AF-A0A351KU33-F1
#
_cell.length_a   1.000
_cell.length_b   1.000
_cell.length_c   1.000
_cell.angle_alpha   90.00
_cell.angle_beta   90.00
_cell.angle_gamma   90.00
#
_symmetry.space_group_name_H-M   'P 1'
#
loop_
_entity.id
_entity.type
_entity.pdbx_description
1 polymer ?
#
loop_
_entity_poly.entity_id
_entity_poly.type
_entity_poly.pdbx_seq_one_letter_code
_entity_poly.pdbx_strand_id
1 'polypeptide(L)'
;MSTHHAILMSLNRLRNLVFMLAFLLVSGQILSAPRQSVELGGHVPRAQMRDAGLLGPMDGAEDLDLMFGLSLRHQEELEQLIKDQQDPSSPRFGHFITPSEFTEAFGPSKEEVNAVTEHLKKAGFKIINTSSNRVLIRARASVSSVQKTL
;
A
#
# COMPACT_ATOMS: atom_id res chain seq x y z
N MET A 1 -66.29 -33.95 -2.73
CA MET A 1 -66.02 -33.21 -1.48
C MET A 1 -64.54 -33.39 -1.15
N SER A 2 -63.78 -32.28 -1.13
CA SER A 2 -62.46 -32.11 -0.50
C SER A 2 -61.27 -33.00 -0.89
N THR A 3 -60.85 -33.02 -2.16
CA THR A 3 -59.48 -33.51 -2.50
C THR A 3 -58.72 -32.61 -3.48
N HIS A 4 -59.41 -31.87 -4.34
CA HIS A 4 -58.74 -31.01 -5.34
C HIS A 4 -58.24 -29.65 -4.79
N HIS A 5 -58.75 -29.17 -3.65
CA HIS A 5 -58.34 -27.88 -3.09
C HIS A 5 -57.02 -27.95 -2.27
N ALA A 6 -56.62 -29.14 -1.79
CA ALA A 6 -55.42 -29.28 -0.95
C ALA A 6 -54.11 -29.26 -1.74
N ILE A 7 -54.15 -29.59 -3.04
CA ILE A 7 -52.97 -29.72 -3.90
C ILE A 7 -52.48 -28.35 -4.41
N LEU A 8 -53.37 -27.38 -4.63
CA LEU A 8 -52.97 -26.04 -5.11
C LEU A 8 -52.24 -25.19 -4.05
N MET A 9 -52.48 -25.43 -2.74
CA MET A 9 -51.82 -24.67 -1.67
C MET A 9 -50.41 -25.20 -1.29
N SER A 10 -50.08 -26.47 -1.57
CA SER A 10 -48.75 -27.04 -1.27
C SER A 10 -47.68 -26.61 -2.29
N LEU A 11 -48.06 -26.40 -3.56
CA LEU A 11 -47.15 -25.96 -4.61
C LEU A 11 -46.59 -24.54 -4.37
N ASN A 12 -47.40 -23.63 -3.80
CA ASN A 12 -46.97 -22.25 -3.56
C ASN A 12 -46.01 -22.11 -2.36
N ARG A 13 -46.12 -23.01 -1.36
CA ARG A 13 -45.18 -23.09 -0.23
C ARG A 13 -43.82 -23.66 -0.65
N LEU A 14 -43.81 -24.62 -1.57
CA LEU A 14 -42.59 -25.21 -2.12
C LEU A 14 -41.86 -24.23 -3.05
N ARG A 15 -42.60 -23.44 -3.84
CA ARG A 15 -42.03 -22.39 -4.69
C ARG A 15 -41.35 -21.29 -3.89
N ASN A 16 -41.95 -20.83 -2.79
CA ASN A 16 -41.34 -19.79 -1.94
C ASN A 16 -40.13 -20.31 -1.13
N LEU A 17 -40.09 -21.60 -0.78
CA LEU A 17 -38.95 -22.21 -0.07
C LEU A 17 -37.71 -22.33 -0.97
N VAL A 18 -37.91 -22.67 -2.25
CA VAL A 18 -36.83 -22.73 -3.26
C VAL A 18 -36.27 -21.33 -3.54
N PHE A 19 -37.11 -20.30 -3.58
CA PHE A 19 -36.65 -18.91 -3.71
C PHE A 19 -35.87 -18.42 -2.47
N MET A 20 -36.23 -18.87 -1.26
CA MET A 20 -35.51 -18.51 -0.03
C MET A 20 -34.14 -19.22 0.10
N LEU A 21 -34.03 -20.48 -0.36
CA LEU A 21 -32.74 -21.19 -0.42
C LEU A 21 -31.81 -20.63 -1.50
N ALA A 22 -32.37 -20.18 -2.64
CA ALA A 22 -31.57 -19.55 -3.70
C ALA A 22 -31.03 -18.17 -3.28
N PHE A 23 -31.75 -17.43 -2.44
CA PHE A 23 -31.28 -16.14 -1.91
C PHE A 23 -30.19 -16.30 -0.83
N LEU A 24 -30.18 -17.43 -0.10
CA LEU A 24 -29.16 -17.72 0.92
C LEU A 24 -27.83 -18.24 0.34
N LEU A 25 -27.80 -18.67 -0.93
CA LEU A 25 -26.56 -19.16 -1.58
C LEU A 25 -25.71 -18.04 -2.19
N VAL A 26 -26.27 -16.84 -2.38
CA VAL A 26 -25.56 -15.70 -3.00
C VAL A 26 -24.72 -14.91 -1.98
N SER A 27 -24.93 -15.12 -0.67
CA SER A 27 -24.27 -14.34 0.39
C SER A 27 -22.84 -14.80 0.74
N GLY A 28 -22.35 -15.90 0.16
CA GLY A 28 -21.16 -16.60 0.66
C GLY A 28 -19.86 -16.46 -0.14
N GLN A 29 -19.85 -15.75 -1.27
CA GLN A 29 -18.65 -15.65 -2.11
C GLN A 29 -17.95 -14.31 -1.90
N ILE A 30 -17.24 -14.18 -0.77
CA ILE A 30 -16.18 -13.17 -0.68
C ILE A 30 -15.06 -13.67 -1.60
N LEU A 31 -15.10 -13.29 -2.88
CA LEU A 31 -13.95 -13.44 -3.76
C LEU A 31 -12.83 -12.62 -3.13
N SER A 32 -11.90 -13.29 -2.46
CA SER A 32 -10.62 -12.68 -2.09
C SER A 32 -9.91 -12.37 -3.40
N ALA A 33 -9.88 -11.09 -3.77
CA ALA A 33 -9.08 -10.65 -4.91
C ALA A 33 -7.63 -11.13 -4.67
N PRO A 34 -6.96 -11.69 -5.68
CA PRO A 34 -5.58 -12.10 -5.55
C PRO A 34 -4.77 -10.90 -5.06
N ARG A 35 -3.98 -11.10 -4.00
CA ARG A 35 -3.08 -10.08 -3.47
C ARG A 35 -2.02 -9.83 -4.53
N GLN A 36 -2.19 -8.79 -5.33
CA GLN A 36 -1.22 -8.40 -6.33
C GLN A 36 -0.01 -7.80 -5.60
N SER A 37 1.09 -8.55 -5.55
CA SER A 37 2.40 -8.02 -5.11
C SER A 37 3.10 -7.36 -6.29
N VAL A 38 3.84 -6.29 -6.01
CA VAL A 38 4.71 -5.62 -6.97
C VAL A 38 6.13 -5.74 -6.43
N GLU A 39 7.04 -6.27 -7.24
CA GLU A 39 8.45 -6.30 -6.88
C GLU A 39 9.03 -4.88 -6.92
N LEU A 40 9.66 -4.47 -5.83
CA LEU A 40 10.43 -3.24 -5.79
C LEU A 40 11.81 -3.49 -6.39
N GLY A 41 12.29 -2.66 -7.31
CA GLY A 41 13.66 -2.75 -7.81
C GLY A 41 14.68 -2.23 -6.79
N GLY A 42 15.94 -2.65 -6.88
CA GLY A 42 17.07 -2.00 -6.20
C GLY A 42 17.15 -2.13 -4.67
N HIS A 43 16.29 -2.93 -4.03
CA HIS A 43 16.25 -3.10 -2.57
C HIS A 43 17.19 -4.18 -2.02
N VAL A 44 17.76 -5.04 -2.88
CA VAL A 44 18.72 -6.08 -2.48
C VAL A 44 20.13 -5.72 -2.95
N PRO A 45 21.10 -5.54 -2.03
CA PRO A 45 22.48 -5.21 -2.37
C PRO A 45 23.25 -6.45 -2.85
N ARG A 46 22.83 -7.02 -3.99
CA ARG A 46 23.33 -8.31 -4.51
C ARG A 46 24.84 -8.36 -4.66
N ALA A 47 25.48 -7.26 -5.05
CA ALA A 47 26.93 -7.19 -5.22
C ALA A 47 27.67 -7.35 -3.88
N GLN A 48 27.18 -6.68 -2.83
CA GLN A 48 27.76 -6.71 -1.49
C GLN A 48 27.53 -8.08 -0.80
N MET A 49 26.44 -8.77 -1.14
CA MET A 49 26.14 -10.08 -0.57
C MET A 49 27.01 -11.22 -1.09
N ARG A 50 27.76 -11.04 -2.19
CA ARG A 50 28.56 -12.13 -2.80
C ARG A 50 29.60 -12.73 -1.86
N ASP A 51 30.21 -11.88 -1.02
CA ASP A 51 31.28 -12.27 -0.10
C ASP A 51 30.78 -12.39 1.35
N ALA A 52 29.46 -12.20 1.58
CA ALA A 52 28.87 -12.26 2.90
C ALA A 52 28.50 -13.70 3.30
N GLY A 53 28.96 -14.13 4.47
CA GLY A 53 28.53 -15.39 5.07
C GLY A 53 27.15 -15.28 5.73
N LEU A 54 26.25 -16.23 5.45
CA LEU A 54 24.95 -16.31 6.13
C LEU A 54 25.14 -16.81 7.57
N LEU A 55 24.77 -16.00 8.55
CA LEU A 55 24.86 -16.35 9.97
C LEU A 55 23.63 -17.12 10.50
N GLY A 56 22.53 -17.11 9.75
CA GLY A 56 21.25 -17.72 10.13
C GLY A 56 20.11 -16.70 10.11
N PRO A 57 18.86 -17.14 10.34
CA PRO A 57 17.70 -16.25 10.42
C PRO A 57 17.73 -15.43 11.71
N MET A 58 17.19 -14.21 11.66
CA MET A 58 16.92 -13.40 12.85
C MET A 58 15.72 -13.94 13.62
N ASP A 59 15.62 -13.62 14.92
CA ASP A 59 14.45 -13.96 15.74
C ASP A 59 13.21 -13.22 15.22
N GLY A 60 12.11 -13.95 14.99
CA GLY A 60 10.85 -13.41 14.52
C GLY A 60 10.22 -12.35 15.43
N ALA A 61 10.60 -12.31 16.71
CA ALA A 61 10.13 -11.34 17.70
C ALA A 61 11.02 -10.09 17.81
N GLU A 62 12.21 -10.08 17.21
CA GLU A 62 13.10 -8.91 17.23
C GLU A 62 12.51 -7.78 16.38
N ASP A 63 12.63 -6.55 16.85
CA ASP A 63 12.15 -5.35 16.15
C ASP A 63 13.21 -4.83 15.16
N LEU A 64 12.79 -4.59 13.92
CA LEU A 64 13.57 -3.90 12.90
C LEU A 64 13.12 -2.44 12.77
N ASP A 65 14.09 -1.54 12.59
CA ASP A 65 13.86 -0.14 12.26
C ASP A 65 14.07 0.07 10.75
N LEU A 66 13.03 0.52 10.05
CA LEU A 66 12.95 0.53 8.60
C LEU A 66 12.64 1.93 8.08
N MET A 67 13.25 2.29 6.95
CA MET A 67 12.97 3.53 6.23
C MET A 67 12.32 3.20 4.89
N PHE A 68 11.14 3.77 4.65
CA PHE A 68 10.41 3.65 3.40
C PHE A 68 10.54 4.96 2.62
N GLY A 69 11.17 4.88 1.45
CA GLY A 69 11.27 5.99 0.50
C GLY A 69 10.03 6.08 -0.37
N LEU A 70 9.46 7.27 -0.47
CA LEU A 70 8.33 7.58 -1.34
C LEU A 70 8.81 8.32 -2.59
N SER A 71 8.19 8.01 -3.73
CA SER A 71 8.53 8.62 -5.01
C SER A 71 8.17 10.11 -5.04
N LEU A 72 9.08 10.92 -5.59
CA LEU A 72 8.78 12.31 -5.93
C LEU A 72 7.78 12.38 -7.08
N ARG A 73 6.90 13.39 -7.04
CA ARG A 73 6.00 13.76 -8.13
C ARG A 73 6.70 14.76 -9.06
N HIS A 74 6.25 14.85 -10.31
CA HIS A 74 6.71 15.85 -11.29
C HIS A 74 8.24 15.84 -11.49
N GLN A 75 8.85 14.65 -11.63
CA GLN A 75 10.32 14.51 -11.67
C GLN A 75 10.95 15.26 -12.86
N GLU A 76 10.32 15.23 -14.03
CA GLU A 76 10.78 15.98 -15.21
C GLU A 76 10.78 17.49 -14.96
N GLU A 77 9.74 18.02 -14.32
CA GLU A 77 9.66 19.43 -13.94
C GLU A 77 10.69 19.79 -12.87
N LEU A 78 10.95 18.90 -11.91
CA LEU A 78 12.00 19.08 -10.91
C LEU A 78 13.38 19.15 -11.57
N GLU A 79 13.67 18.25 -12.51
CA GLU A 79 14.92 18.27 -13.27
C GLU A 79 15.08 19.57 -14.07
N GLN A 80 14.01 20.06 -14.69
CA GLN A 80 14.04 21.33 -15.41
C GLN A 80 14.27 22.50 -14.46
N LEU A 81 13.57 22.54 -13.32
CA LEU A 81 13.77 23.57 -12.30
C LEU A 81 15.22 23.63 -11.81
N ILE A 82 15.83 22.47 -11.56
CA ILE A 82 17.24 22.38 -11.13
C ILE A 82 18.16 22.96 -12.21
N LYS A 83 17.95 22.61 -13.48
CA LYS A 83 18.74 23.14 -14.60
C LYS A 83 18.59 24.66 -14.69
N ASP A 84 17.36 25.17 -14.66
CA ASP A 84 17.06 26.59 -14.78
C ASP A 84 17.61 27.42 -13.61
N GLN A 85 17.70 26.85 -12.41
CA GLN A 85 18.27 27.51 -11.23
C GLN A 85 19.80 27.56 -11.25
N GLN A 86 20.44 26.73 -12.07
CA GLN A 86 21.89 26.61 -12.21
C GLN A 86 22.45 27.27 -13.47
N ASP A 87 21.61 27.61 -14.45
CA ASP A 87 22.00 28.25 -15.70
C ASP A 87 22.02 29.79 -15.57
N PRO A 88 23.18 30.48 -15.70
CA PRO A 88 23.27 31.94 -15.64
C PRO A 88 22.47 32.70 -16.70
N SER A 89 22.09 32.05 -17.81
CA SER A 89 21.26 32.63 -18.86
C SER A 89 19.76 32.58 -18.55
N SER A 90 19.37 31.78 -17.55
CA SER A 90 17.99 31.61 -17.13
C SER A 90 17.53 32.76 -16.23
N PRO A 91 16.28 33.25 -16.39
CA PRO A 91 15.69 34.18 -15.44
C PRO A 91 15.47 33.58 -14.03
N ARG A 92 15.67 32.27 -13.87
CA ARG A 92 15.58 31.56 -12.59
C ARG A 92 16.94 31.33 -11.93
N PHE A 93 18.03 31.78 -12.54
CA PHE A 93 19.38 31.60 -12.00
C PHE A 93 19.49 32.13 -10.56
N GLY A 94 19.97 31.28 -9.65
CA GLY A 94 20.14 31.66 -8.24
C GLY A 94 18.82 31.88 -7.47
N HIS A 95 17.66 31.71 -8.11
CA HIS A 95 16.35 31.81 -7.47
C HIS A 95 15.87 30.45 -6.96
N PHE A 96 16.50 29.99 -5.87
CA PHE A 96 16.17 28.74 -5.20
C PHE A 96 14.82 28.80 -4.50
N ILE A 97 14.09 27.68 -4.54
CA ILE A 97 12.84 27.53 -3.80
C ILE A 97 13.11 27.09 -2.36
N THR A 98 12.17 27.39 -1.47
CA THR A 98 12.19 26.94 -0.09
C THR A 98 11.87 25.44 0.02
N PRO A 99 12.25 24.78 1.14
CA PRO A 99 11.88 23.39 1.38
C PRO A 99 10.36 23.15 1.36
N SER A 100 9.55 24.12 1.80
CA SER A 100 8.08 23.99 1.78
C SER A 100 7.54 24.01 0.35
N GLU A 101 8.02 24.93 -0.50
CA GLU A 101 7.64 24.98 -1.91
C GLU A 101 8.04 23.69 -2.63
N PHE A 102 9.24 23.16 -2.34
CA PHE A 102 9.66 21.86 -2.89
C PHE A 102 8.70 20.75 -2.47
N THR A 103 8.34 20.72 -1.19
CA THR A 103 7.48 19.67 -0.63
C THR A 103 6.08 19.70 -1.26
N GLU A 104 5.51 20.89 -1.47
CA GLU A 104 4.19 21.03 -2.07
C GLU A 104 4.19 20.74 -3.58
N ALA A 105 5.23 21.13 -4.31
CA ALA A 105 5.34 20.88 -5.76
C ALA A 105 5.75 19.43 -6.08
N PHE A 106 6.80 18.93 -5.43
CA PHE A 106 7.49 17.70 -5.84
C PHE A 106 7.42 16.57 -4.80
N GLY A 107 7.19 16.89 -3.52
CA GLY A 107 7.02 15.86 -2.50
C GLY A 107 5.72 15.06 -2.70
N PRO A 108 5.63 13.83 -2.15
CA PRO A 108 4.38 13.05 -2.14
C PRO A 108 3.22 13.85 -1.57
N SER A 109 2.01 13.60 -2.04
CA SER A 109 0.79 14.19 -1.47
C SER A 109 0.55 13.65 -0.05
N LYS A 110 -0.24 14.37 0.74
CA LYS A 110 -0.60 13.93 2.10
C LYS A 110 -1.42 12.64 2.05
N GLU A 111 -2.23 12.49 1.03
CA GLU A 111 -3.09 11.34 0.76
C GLU A 111 -2.26 10.10 0.46
N GLU A 112 -1.19 10.21 -0.34
CA GLU A 112 -0.25 9.12 -0.63
C GLU A 112 0.51 8.69 0.64
N VAL A 113 1.01 9.64 1.42
CA VAL A 113 1.64 9.35 2.71
C VAL A 113 0.68 8.64 3.66
N ASN A 114 -0.58 9.10 3.73
CA ASN A 114 -1.60 8.49 4.56
C ASN A 114 -1.92 7.07 4.10
N ALA A 115 -2.03 6.83 2.79
CA ALA A 115 -2.27 5.50 2.24
C ALA A 115 -1.17 4.52 2.65
N VAL A 116 0.10 4.92 2.53
CA VAL A 116 1.25 4.08 2.89
C VAL A 116 1.35 3.86 4.40
N THR A 117 1.21 4.92 5.20
CA THR A 117 1.25 4.79 6.67
C THR A 117 0.12 3.91 7.21
N GLU A 118 -1.09 4.01 6.67
CA GLU A 118 -2.20 3.13 7.05
C GLU A 118 -1.99 1.68 6.60
N HIS A 119 -1.39 1.46 5.42
CA HIS A 119 -1.01 0.13 4.98
C HIS A 119 -0.01 -0.52 5.94
N LEU A 120 1.06 0.21 6.30
CA LEU A 120 2.08 -0.23 7.25
C LEU A 120 1.48 -0.53 8.63
N LYS A 121 0.62 0.35 9.16
CA LYS A 121 -0.06 0.11 10.44
C LYS A 121 -0.90 -1.17 10.44
N LYS A 122 -1.70 -1.38 9.38
CA LYS A 122 -2.51 -2.62 9.23
C LYS A 122 -1.65 -3.88 9.16
N ALA A 123 -0.40 -3.76 8.70
CA ALA A 123 0.58 -4.83 8.66
C ALA A 123 1.34 -5.04 9.99
N GLY A 124 1.03 -4.25 11.02
CA GLY A 124 1.66 -4.36 12.34
C GLY A 124 2.89 -3.46 12.54
N PHE A 125 3.13 -2.51 11.64
CA PHE A 125 4.23 -1.56 11.80
C PHE A 125 3.80 -0.37 12.66
N LYS A 126 4.68 0.07 13.55
CA LYS A 126 4.57 1.33 14.28
C LYS A 126 5.27 2.44 13.51
N ILE A 127 4.54 3.44 13.07
CA ILE A 127 5.12 4.64 12.46
C ILE A 127 5.86 5.45 13.54
N ILE A 128 7.16 5.69 13.33
CA ILE A 128 8.01 6.44 14.25
C ILE A 128 7.97 7.93 13.87
N ASN A 129 8.21 8.26 12.60
CA ASN A 129 8.04 9.59 12.06
C ASN A 129 7.86 9.57 10.54
N THR A 130 7.41 10.70 10.01
CA THR A 130 7.46 11.03 8.58
C THR A 130 8.29 12.30 8.44
N SER A 131 9.18 12.35 7.45
CA SER A 131 9.99 13.54 7.19
C SER A 131 9.10 14.74 6.79
N SER A 132 9.54 15.96 7.08
CA SER A 132 8.77 17.17 6.76
C SER A 132 8.50 17.34 5.27
N ASN A 133 9.42 16.87 4.41
CA ASN A 133 9.26 16.84 2.96
C ASN A 133 8.47 15.64 2.43
N ARG A 134 7.93 14.80 3.31
CA ARG A 134 7.08 13.65 3.02
C ARG A 134 7.72 12.51 2.21
N VAL A 135 9.03 12.55 1.95
CA VAL A 135 9.70 11.53 1.13
C VAL A 135 10.17 10.30 1.91
N LEU A 136 10.18 10.36 3.25
CA LEU A 136 10.63 9.27 4.11
C LEU A 136 9.60 8.98 5.21
N ILE A 137 9.29 7.71 5.39
CA ILE A 137 8.56 7.18 6.55
C ILE A 137 9.51 6.25 7.31
N ARG A 138 9.74 6.54 8.59
CA ARG A 138 10.43 5.60 9.50
C ARG A 138 9.40 4.80 10.25
N ALA A 139 9.53 3.48 10.23
CA ALA A 139 8.64 2.58 10.96
C ALA A 139 9.41 1.45 11.65
N ARG A 140 8.80 0.88 12.68
CA ARG A 140 9.33 -0.28 13.41
C ARG A 140 8.35 -1.44 13.36
N ALA A 141 8.84 -2.65 13.15
CA ALA A 141 8.03 -3.87 13.19
C ALA A 141 8.90 -5.08 13.54
N SER A 142 8.28 -6.13 14.07
CA SER A 142 8.97 -7.40 14.28
C SER A 142 9.42 -8.03 12.96
N VAL A 143 10.51 -8.80 12.98
CA VAL A 143 10.99 -9.56 11.81
C VAL A 143 9.85 -10.37 11.16
N SER A 144 9.00 -11.00 11.96
CA SER A 144 7.83 -11.75 11.48
C SER A 144 6.80 -10.88 10.73
N SER A 145 6.51 -9.67 11.21
CA SER A 145 5.64 -8.72 10.51
C SER A 145 6.27 -8.22 9.20
N VAL A 146 7.58 -8.00 9.20
CA VAL A 146 8.32 -7.56 8.01
C VAL A 146 8.27 -8.62 6.92
N GLN A 147 8.66 -9.86 7.22
CA GLN A 147 8.67 -10.98 6.27
C GLN A 147 7.30 -11.30 5.67
N LYS A 148 6.22 -11.02 6.40
CA LYS A 148 4.85 -11.25 5.91
C LYS A 148 4.39 -10.16 4.92
N THR A 149 4.99 -8.98 5.00
CA THR A 149 4.48 -7.76 4.36
C THR A 149 5.29 -7.35 3.14
N LEU A 150 6.61 -7.53 3.20
CA LEU A 150 7.59 -7.18 2.17
C LEU A 150 8.10 -8.46 1.49
#